data_AF-A0A378VXQ5-F1
#
_entry.id   AF-A0A378VXQ5-F1
#
_cell.length_a   1.000
_cell.length_b   1.000
_cell.length_c   1.000
_cell.angle_alpha   90.00
_cell.angle_beta   90.00
_cell.angle_gamma   90.00
#
_symmetry.space_group_name_H-M   'P 1'
#
loop_
_entity.id
_entity.type
_entity.pdbx_description
1 polymer ?
#
loop_
_entity_poly.entity_id
_entity_poly.type
_entity_poly.pdbx_seq_one_letter_code
_entity_poly.pdbx_strand_id
1 'polypeptide(L)'
;MRYDKLTAKFQQALAEAQSLALVADSSYLEAGFVLKALLDDQNSGAAALLAHAGVNVPQVKQRLQQHLNSLPKVSGQGGEILPSRELQAVLNLMDKAATKRGDAYIASELFLLALVQQNDAAGKILKEAGATEQNINAAIDAVRGGQNVNDANAEDQRDALKKYTLDLTQRARDGKLDPVIGRDDEIRRAIQVLQRRTKTTPC
;
A
#
# COMPACT_ATOMS: atom_id res chain seq x y z
N MET A 1 3.50 -15.78 14.35
CA MET A 1 2.67 -14.60 14.01
C MET A 1 1.21 -14.91 14.31
N ARG A 2 0.43 -13.90 14.72
CA ARG A 2 -1.02 -14.00 14.96
C ARG A 2 -1.78 -13.40 13.77
N TYR A 3 -2.45 -14.22 12.96
CA TYR A 3 -3.16 -13.77 11.75
C TYR A 3 -4.34 -12.84 12.05
N ASP A 4 -4.91 -12.96 13.25
CA ASP A 4 -5.94 -12.10 13.82
C ASP A 4 -5.48 -10.64 14.04
N LYS A 5 -4.16 -10.40 14.07
CA LYS A 5 -3.60 -9.05 14.18
C LYS A 5 -3.32 -8.37 12.85
N LEU A 6 -3.57 -9.03 11.72
CA LEU A 6 -3.46 -8.38 10.41
C LEU A 6 -4.61 -7.39 10.24
N THR A 7 -4.36 -6.28 9.55
CA THR A 7 -5.46 -5.40 9.11
C THR A 7 -6.35 -6.13 8.10
N ALA A 8 -7.62 -5.72 8.01
CA ALA A 8 -8.58 -6.30 7.08
C ALA A 8 -8.08 -6.21 5.62
N LYS A 9 -7.43 -5.10 5.29
CA LYS A 9 -6.85 -4.86 3.97
C LYS A 9 -5.71 -5.81 3.64
N PHE A 10 -4.82 -6.08 4.60
CA PHE A 10 -3.74 -7.04 4.38
C PHE A 10 -4.25 -8.48 4.32
N GLN A 11 -5.28 -8.83 5.10
CA GLN A 11 -5.97 -10.13 4.98
C GLN A 11 -6.57 -10.32 3.59
N GLN A 12 -7.23 -9.29 3.05
CA GLN A 12 -7.75 -9.31 1.68
C GLN A 12 -6.63 -9.49 0.64
N ALA A 13 -5.51 -8.78 0.81
CA ALA A 13 -4.36 -8.94 -0.08
C ALA A 13 -3.76 -10.36 -0.04
N LEU A 14 -3.73 -11.01 1.13
CA LEU A 14 -3.30 -12.42 1.25
C LEU A 14 -4.27 -13.38 0.55
N ALA A 15 -5.58 -13.16 0.68
CA ALA A 15 -6.58 -13.96 -0.01
C ALA A 15 -6.47 -13.82 -1.54
N GLU A 16 -6.29 -12.59 -2.03
CA GLU A 16 -6.06 -12.33 -3.46
C GLU A 16 -4.75 -12.98 -3.95
N ALA A 17 -3.69 -12.90 -3.15
CA ALA A 17 -2.42 -13.54 -3.47
C ALA A 17 -2.53 -15.08 -3.56
N GLN A 18 -3.35 -15.71 -2.71
CA GLN A 18 -3.65 -17.14 -2.83
C GLN A 18 -4.37 -17.45 -4.13
N SER A 19 -5.37 -16.66 -4.52
CA SER A 19 -6.05 -16.79 -5.81
C SER A 19 -5.07 -16.65 -6.98
N LEU A 20 -4.16 -15.68 -6.94
CA LEU A 20 -3.12 -15.51 -7.97
C LEU A 20 -2.16 -16.68 -8.04
N ALA A 21 -1.76 -17.24 -6.89
CA ALA A 21 -0.88 -18.41 -6.83
C ALA A 21 -1.56 -19.66 -7.39
N LEU A 22 -2.86 -19.84 -7.13
CA LEU A 22 -3.68 -20.92 -7.69
C LEU A 22 -3.77 -20.82 -9.22
N VAL A 23 -4.07 -19.63 -9.74
CA VAL A 23 -4.13 -19.40 -11.20
C VAL A 23 -2.76 -19.60 -11.88
N ALA A 24 -1.66 -19.38 -11.15
CA ALA A 24 -0.31 -19.58 -11.64
C ALA A 24 0.19 -21.03 -11.53
N ASP A 25 -0.62 -21.96 -11.01
CA ASP A 25 -0.25 -23.35 -10.69
C ASP A 25 0.99 -23.43 -9.77
N SER A 26 1.14 -22.47 -8.84
CA SER A 26 2.26 -22.44 -7.90
C SER A 26 2.03 -23.41 -6.74
N SER A 27 3.08 -24.13 -6.33
CA SER A 27 3.00 -25.07 -5.18
C SER A 27 2.88 -24.37 -3.83
N TYR A 28 3.43 -23.15 -3.73
CA TYR A 28 3.49 -22.38 -2.51
C TYR A 28 3.03 -20.94 -2.75
N LEU A 29 2.51 -20.32 -1.70
CA LEU A 29 2.21 -18.90 -1.67
C LEU A 29 3.51 -18.15 -1.40
N GLU A 30 4.12 -17.67 -2.47
CA GLU A 30 5.33 -16.85 -2.42
C GLU A 30 5.05 -15.39 -2.07
N ALA A 31 6.03 -14.73 -1.46
CA ALA A 31 5.97 -13.31 -1.12
C ALA A 31 5.75 -12.41 -2.37
N GLY A 32 6.17 -12.88 -3.54
CA GLY A 32 5.93 -12.20 -4.81
C GLY A 32 4.45 -12.10 -5.19
N PHE A 33 3.62 -13.10 -4.89
CA PHE A 33 2.17 -13.03 -5.16
C PHE A 33 1.49 -12.02 -4.27
N VAL A 34 1.90 -11.92 -3.00
CA VAL A 34 1.40 -10.90 -2.07
C VAL A 34 1.81 -9.50 -2.52
N LEU A 35 3.05 -9.33 -2.94
CA LEU A 35 3.50 -8.05 -3.52
C LEU A 35 2.69 -7.71 -4.78
N LYS A 36 2.42 -8.68 -5.65
CA LYS A 36 1.63 -8.47 -6.86
C LYS A 36 0.20 -8.04 -6.52
N ALA A 37 -0.47 -8.74 -5.61
CA ALA A 37 -1.82 -8.40 -5.14
C ALA A 37 -1.87 -6.96 -4.60
N LEU A 38 -0.90 -6.59 -3.76
CA LEU A 38 -0.80 -5.22 -3.23
C LEU A 38 -0.55 -4.18 -4.34
N LEU A 39 0.29 -4.47 -5.32
CA LEU A 39 0.59 -3.50 -6.39
C LEU A 39 -0.54 -3.35 -7.41
N ASP A 40 -1.38 -4.37 -7.58
CA ASP A 40 -2.50 -4.36 -8.53
C ASP A 40 -3.79 -3.82 -7.91
N ASP A 41 -3.96 -3.93 -6.58
CA ASP A 41 -5.02 -3.23 -5.87
C ASP A 41 -4.74 -1.73 -5.80
N GLN A 42 -5.52 -0.95 -6.57
CA GLN A 42 -5.43 0.52 -6.57
C GLN A 42 -5.74 1.14 -5.20
N ASN A 43 -6.50 0.43 -4.36
CA ASN A 43 -6.83 0.88 -3.03
C ASN A 43 -5.76 0.55 -2.00
N SER A 44 -4.80 -0.35 -2.27
CA SER A 44 -3.82 -0.79 -1.25
C SER A 44 -2.92 0.32 -0.73
N GLY A 45 -2.72 1.39 -1.52
CA GLY A 45 -1.74 2.44 -1.26
C GLY A 45 -0.28 2.01 -1.48
N ALA A 46 0.00 0.73 -1.72
CA ALA A 46 1.35 0.20 -1.84
C ALA A 46 2.11 0.81 -3.03
N ALA A 47 1.45 0.91 -4.20
CA ALA A 47 2.06 1.53 -5.39
C ALA A 47 2.35 3.03 -5.17
N ALA A 48 1.46 3.75 -4.50
CA ALA A 48 1.65 5.17 -4.18
C ALA A 48 2.78 5.37 -3.17
N LEU A 49 2.89 4.49 -2.16
CA LEU A 49 3.98 4.51 -1.18
C LEU A 49 5.33 4.26 -1.84
N LEU A 50 5.44 3.25 -2.72
CA LEU A 50 6.66 2.99 -3.48
C LEU A 50 7.04 4.18 -4.38
N ALA A 51 6.07 4.78 -5.08
CA ALA A 51 6.32 5.96 -5.89
C ALA A 51 6.82 7.14 -5.03
N HIS A 52 6.24 7.34 -3.85
CA HIS A 52 6.68 8.37 -2.90
C HIS A 52 8.10 8.09 -2.36
N ALA A 53 8.46 6.82 -2.18
CA ALA A 53 9.81 6.40 -1.81
C ALA A 53 10.84 6.53 -2.96
N GLY A 54 10.42 6.97 -4.16
CA GLY A 54 11.29 7.11 -5.33
C GLY A 54 11.57 5.79 -6.06
N VAL A 55 10.77 4.76 -5.83
CA VAL A 55 10.92 3.45 -6.47
C VAL A 55 10.26 3.44 -7.84
N ASN A 56 10.91 2.84 -8.84
CA ASN A 56 10.35 2.66 -10.17
C ASN A 56 9.28 1.56 -10.19
N VAL A 57 8.03 1.91 -9.87
CA VAL A 57 6.89 0.96 -9.78
C VAL A 57 6.65 0.18 -11.09
N PRO A 58 6.66 0.80 -12.29
CA PRO A 58 6.55 0.04 -13.55
C PRO A 58 7.61 -1.06 -13.69
N GLN A 59 8.88 -0.74 -13.36
CA GLN A 59 9.97 -1.72 -13.41
C GLN A 59 9.76 -2.84 -12.40
N VAL A 60 9.30 -2.53 -11.17
CA VAL A 60 8.95 -3.54 -10.16
C VAL A 60 7.88 -4.48 -10.70
N LYS A 61 6.78 -3.96 -11.24
CA LYS A 61 5.68 -4.77 -11.79
C LYS A 61 6.17 -5.72 -12.90
N GLN A 62 6.99 -5.21 -13.81
CA GLN A 62 7.54 -5.99 -14.91
C GLN A 62 8.45 -7.13 -14.41
N ARG A 63 9.43 -6.81 -13.55
CA ARG A 63 10.37 -7.81 -13.01
C ARG A 63 9.69 -8.82 -12.11
N LEU A 64 8.72 -8.37 -11.32
CA LEU A 64 7.92 -9.24 -10.48
C LEU A 64 7.14 -10.25 -11.33
N GLN A 65 6.49 -9.80 -12.41
CA GLN A 65 5.78 -10.69 -13.31
C GLN A 65 6.72 -11.71 -13.97
N GLN A 66 7.90 -11.29 -14.39
CA GLN A 66 8.92 -12.19 -14.95
C GLN A 66 9.36 -13.25 -13.91
N HIS A 67 9.60 -12.83 -12.68
CA HIS A 67 9.96 -13.74 -11.60
C HIS A 67 8.85 -14.76 -11.31
N LEU A 68 7.60 -14.31 -11.17
CA LEU A 68 6.46 -15.20 -10.93
C LEU A 68 6.26 -16.20 -12.07
N ASN A 69 6.46 -15.79 -13.32
CA ASN A 69 6.38 -16.68 -14.47
C ASN A 69 7.51 -17.72 -14.53
N SER A 70 8.65 -17.45 -13.87
CA SER A 70 9.79 -18.37 -13.79
C SER A 70 9.65 -19.42 -12.68
N LEU A 71 8.66 -19.29 -11.80
CA LEU A 71 8.45 -20.23 -10.70
C LEU A 71 8.03 -21.61 -11.24
N PRO A 72 8.43 -22.70 -10.54
CA PRO A 72 7.97 -24.04 -10.88
C PRO A 72 6.45 -24.14 -10.82
N LYS A 73 5.87 -24.76 -11.85
CA LYS A 73 4.44 -25.04 -11.92
C LYS A 73 4.17 -26.48 -11.54
N VAL A 74 3.11 -26.71 -10.78
CA VAL A 74 2.66 -28.06 -10.41
C VAL A 74 1.28 -28.30 -10.98
N SER A 75 1.20 -29.21 -11.94
CA SER A 75 -0.06 -29.72 -12.46
C SER A 75 -0.59 -30.84 -11.56
N GLY A 76 -1.83 -30.72 -11.09
CA GLY A 76 -2.59 -31.85 -10.52
C GLY A 76 -2.78 -31.85 -9.00
N GLN A 77 -2.45 -30.77 -8.28
CA GLN A 77 -2.88 -30.61 -6.89
C GLN A 77 -4.06 -29.64 -6.79
N GLY A 78 -5.26 -30.17 -6.49
CA GLY A 78 -6.36 -29.41 -5.90
C GLY A 78 -6.19 -29.25 -4.39
N GLY A 79 -4.95 -29.01 -3.94
CA GLY A 79 -4.60 -28.90 -2.52
C GLY A 79 -4.57 -27.45 -2.06
N GLU A 80 -4.67 -27.24 -0.74
CA GLU A 80 -4.45 -25.92 -0.13
C GLU A 80 -3.03 -25.42 -0.42
N ILE A 81 -2.91 -24.20 -0.96
CA ILE A 81 -1.62 -23.54 -1.12
C ILE A 81 -1.14 -23.07 0.25
N LEU A 82 0.03 -23.56 0.67
CA LEU A 82 0.65 -23.18 1.93
C LEU A 82 1.62 -22.00 1.73
N PRO A 83 1.79 -21.12 2.75
CA PRO A 83 2.81 -20.07 2.74
C PRO A 83 4.23 -20.63 2.61
N SER A 84 5.02 -20.08 1.67
CA SER A 84 6.44 -20.42 1.53
C SER A 84 7.25 -20.03 2.78
N ARG A 85 8.44 -20.59 2.92
CA ARG A 85 9.33 -20.28 4.05
C ARG A 85 9.76 -18.82 4.02
N GLU A 86 9.99 -18.29 2.83
CA GLU A 86 10.31 -16.90 2.57
C GLU A 86 9.17 -16.00 3.04
N LEU A 87 7.93 -16.29 2.64
CA LEU A 87 6.76 -15.52 3.07
C LEU A 87 6.59 -15.55 4.60
N GLN A 88 6.75 -16.72 5.23
CA GLN A 88 6.68 -16.81 6.69
C GLN A 88 7.77 -15.97 7.39
N ALA A 89 8.97 -15.89 6.83
CA ALA A 89 10.03 -15.04 7.36
C ALA A 89 9.68 -13.54 7.24
N VAL A 90 9.15 -13.11 6.08
CA VAL A 90 8.67 -11.74 5.85
C VAL A 90 7.57 -11.38 6.83
N LEU A 91 6.58 -12.25 7.01
CA LEU A 91 5.49 -12.09 7.97
C LEU A 91 6.00 -11.92 9.42
N ASN A 92 7.01 -12.68 9.83
CA ASN A 92 7.64 -12.51 11.14
C ASN A 92 8.42 -11.19 11.28
N LEU A 93 9.02 -10.69 10.19
CA LEU A 93 9.65 -9.36 10.18
C LEU A 93 8.61 -8.24 10.30
N MET A 94 7.45 -8.38 9.68
CA MET A 94 6.34 -7.43 9.84
C MET A 94 5.87 -7.35 11.29
N ASP A 95 5.70 -8.49 11.97
CA ASP A 95 5.30 -8.54 13.39
C ASP A 95 6.30 -7.80 14.28
N LYS A 96 7.60 -7.99 14.03
CA LYS A 96 8.67 -7.24 14.71
C LYS A 96 8.62 -5.74 14.40
N ALA A 97 8.38 -5.37 13.15
CA ALA A 97 8.30 -3.97 12.73
C ALA A 97 7.09 -3.25 13.36
N ALA A 98 5.93 -3.91 13.38
CA ALA A 98 4.72 -3.41 14.02
C ALA A 98 4.92 -3.21 15.53
N THR A 99 5.52 -4.20 16.19
CA THR A 99 5.83 -4.13 17.63
C THR A 99 6.77 -2.96 17.95
N LYS A 100 7.83 -2.76 17.14
CA LYS A 100 8.76 -1.63 17.31
C LYS A 100 8.09 -0.26 17.13
N ARG A 101 7.07 -0.19 16.26
CA ARG A 101 6.29 1.03 15.99
C ARG A 101 5.16 1.24 17.01
N GLY A 102 4.89 0.26 17.87
CA GLY A 102 3.79 0.30 18.83
C GLY A 102 2.41 0.15 18.17
N ASP A 103 2.34 -0.52 17.03
CA ASP A 103 1.08 -0.80 16.35
C ASP A 103 0.34 -1.98 17.03
N ALA A 104 -0.97 -1.87 17.18
CA ALA A 104 -1.79 -2.98 17.66
C ALA A 104 -2.09 -4.01 16.54
N TYR A 105 -2.18 -3.52 15.30
CA TYR A 105 -2.41 -4.31 14.08
C TYR A 105 -1.28 -4.16 13.07
N ILE A 106 -1.05 -5.20 12.29
CA ILE A 106 0.01 -5.27 11.29
C ILE A 106 -0.56 -4.82 9.94
N ALA A 107 -0.19 -3.60 9.54
CA ALA A 107 -0.61 -3.00 8.28
C ALA A 107 0.16 -3.52 7.06
N SER A 108 -0.49 -3.45 5.89
CA SER A 108 0.06 -3.92 4.61
C SER A 108 1.35 -3.19 4.19
N GLU A 109 1.48 -1.91 4.54
CA GLU A 109 2.66 -1.09 4.23
C GLU A 109 3.96 -1.63 4.85
N LEU A 110 3.87 -2.33 6.00
CA LEU A 110 5.04 -2.96 6.64
C LEU A 110 5.56 -4.17 5.84
N PHE A 111 4.75 -4.74 4.95
CA PHE A 111 5.17 -5.82 4.07
C PHE A 111 6.29 -5.35 3.14
N LEU A 112 6.19 -4.13 2.59
CA LEU A 112 7.21 -3.54 1.71
C LEU A 112 8.55 -3.38 2.44
N LEU A 113 8.51 -2.91 3.68
CA LEU A 113 9.70 -2.79 4.53
C LEU A 113 10.31 -4.17 4.81
N ALA A 114 9.47 -5.14 5.17
CA ALA A 114 9.91 -6.50 5.50
C ALA A 114 10.54 -7.22 4.30
N LEU A 115 10.02 -7.02 3.08
CA LEU A 115 10.62 -7.55 1.84
C LEU A 115 12.03 -7.01 1.61
N VAL A 116 12.22 -5.69 1.76
CA VAL A 116 13.54 -5.07 1.61
C VAL A 116 14.53 -5.61 2.65
N GLN A 117 14.08 -5.89 3.87
CA GLN A 117 14.91 -6.47 4.93
C GLN A 117 15.26 -7.95 4.69
N GLN A 118 14.28 -8.77 4.28
CA GLN A 118 14.47 -10.20 4.05
C GLN A 118 15.44 -10.49 2.91
N ASN A 119 15.50 -9.60 1.91
CA ASN A 119 16.40 -9.71 0.75
C ASN A 119 16.17 -11.01 -0.07
N ASP A 120 14.92 -11.46 -0.10
CA ASP A 120 14.44 -12.53 -0.97
C ASP A 120 14.31 -12.04 -2.43
N ALA A 121 13.76 -12.86 -3.33
CA ALA A 121 13.63 -12.49 -4.74
C ALA A 121 12.78 -11.21 -4.94
N ALA A 122 11.68 -11.07 -4.21
CA ALA A 122 10.83 -9.87 -4.26
C ALA A 122 11.54 -8.65 -3.66
N GLY A 123 12.26 -8.81 -2.54
CA GLY A 123 13.09 -7.78 -1.92
C GLY A 123 14.22 -7.29 -2.84
N LYS A 124 14.88 -8.20 -3.58
CA LYS A 124 15.89 -7.84 -4.58
C LYS A 124 15.30 -7.01 -5.71
N ILE A 125 14.14 -7.41 -6.24
CA ILE A 125 13.44 -6.65 -7.28
C ILE A 125 13.13 -5.22 -6.81
N LEU A 126 12.66 -5.08 -5.56
CA LEU A 126 12.41 -3.76 -4.96
C LEU A 126 13.71 -2.94 -4.84
N LYS A 127 14.80 -3.54 -4.35
CA LYS A 127 16.11 -2.87 -4.21
C LYS A 127 16.68 -2.42 -5.55
N GLU A 128 16.61 -3.27 -6.57
CA GLU A 128 17.06 -2.96 -7.92
C GLU A 128 16.24 -1.85 -8.59
N ALA A 129 15.01 -1.63 -8.13
CA ALA A 129 14.15 -0.53 -8.55
C ALA A 129 14.30 0.75 -7.70
N GLY A 130 15.24 0.75 -6.74
CA GLY A 130 15.56 1.91 -5.89
C GLY A 130 15.01 1.86 -4.47
N ALA A 131 14.40 0.76 -4.02
CA ALA A 131 13.90 0.64 -2.65
C ALA A 131 15.06 0.44 -1.66
N THR A 132 15.05 1.22 -0.58
CA THR A 132 15.98 1.08 0.55
C THR A 132 15.18 1.07 1.84
N GLU A 133 15.74 0.52 2.92
CA GLU A 133 15.02 0.55 4.20
C GLU A 133 14.73 1.98 4.67
N GLN A 134 15.62 2.92 4.35
CA GLN A 134 15.49 4.33 4.72
C GLN A 134 14.34 5.00 3.97
N ASN A 135 14.27 4.89 2.64
CA ASN A 135 13.21 5.57 1.87
C ASN A 135 11.83 4.96 2.10
N ILE A 136 11.74 3.63 2.28
CA ILE A 136 10.46 2.97 2.60
C ILE A 136 9.98 3.39 3.99
N ASN A 137 10.85 3.41 5.01
CA ASN A 137 10.46 3.89 6.34
C ASN A 137 9.99 5.35 6.30
N ALA A 138 10.72 6.22 5.62
CA ALA A 138 10.34 7.63 5.48
C ALA A 138 8.98 7.78 4.79
N ALA A 139 8.72 6.98 3.74
CA ALA A 139 7.43 6.99 3.05
C ALA A 139 6.28 6.47 3.93
N ILE A 140 6.51 5.41 4.71
CA ILE A 140 5.53 4.92 5.70
C ILE A 140 5.22 6.00 6.73
N ASP A 141 6.24 6.66 7.27
CA ASP A 141 6.06 7.69 8.30
C ASP A 141 5.31 8.91 7.75
N ALA A 142 5.57 9.29 6.49
CA ALA A 142 4.85 10.35 5.79
C ALA A 142 3.37 10.00 5.56
N VAL A 143 3.08 8.77 5.14
CA VAL A 143 1.69 8.30 4.92
C VAL A 143 0.92 8.17 6.23
N ARG A 144 1.60 7.76 7.31
CA ARG A 144 0.98 7.62 8.64
C ARG A 144 0.83 8.95 9.38
N GLY A 145 1.62 9.96 9.06
CA GLY A 145 1.60 11.25 9.76
C GLY A 145 1.83 11.12 11.28
N GLY A 146 2.60 10.12 11.71
CA GLY A 146 2.85 9.81 13.12
C GLY A 146 1.74 9.02 13.83
N GLN A 147 0.71 8.55 13.12
CA GLN A 147 -0.34 7.72 13.70
C GLN A 147 0.03 6.23 13.75
N ASN A 148 -0.36 5.57 14.84
CA ASN A 148 -0.23 4.12 15.02
C ASN A 148 -1.43 3.38 14.41
N VAL A 149 -1.22 2.12 14.05
CA VAL A 149 -2.27 1.25 13.50
C VAL A 149 -2.97 0.51 14.63
N ASN A 150 -3.99 1.15 15.21
CA ASN A 150 -4.72 0.65 16.38
C ASN A 150 -6.10 0.05 16.06
N ASP A 151 -6.51 0.06 14.79
CA ASP A 151 -7.77 -0.49 14.30
C ASP A 151 -7.51 -1.41 13.09
N ALA A 152 -8.24 -2.52 12.99
CA ALA A 152 -8.13 -3.46 11.89
C ALA A 152 -8.43 -2.83 10.51
N ASN A 153 -9.23 -1.77 10.48
CA ASN A 153 -9.64 -1.04 9.28
C ASN A 153 -8.90 0.30 9.10
N ALA A 154 -7.85 0.57 9.89
CA ALA A 154 -7.13 1.85 9.87
C ALA A 154 -6.58 2.23 8.47
N GLU A 155 -6.23 1.25 7.63
CA GLU A 155 -5.75 1.51 6.28
C GLU A 155 -6.87 1.93 5.31
N ASP A 156 -8.11 1.52 5.55
CA ASP A 156 -9.25 1.96 4.73
C ASP A 156 -9.75 3.33 5.13
N GLN A 157 -9.68 3.66 6.42
CA GLN A 157 -10.01 5.00 6.91
C GLN A 157 -9.06 6.06 6.34
N ARG A 158 -7.78 5.71 6.14
CA ARG A 158 -6.78 6.62 5.53
C ARG A 158 -7.11 6.98 4.08
N ASP A 159 -7.73 6.09 3.32
CA ASP A 159 -8.15 6.35 1.92
C ASP A 159 -9.59 6.89 1.80
N ALA A 160 -10.29 7.15 2.91
CA ALA A 160 -11.67 7.63 2.89
C ALA A 160 -11.85 8.92 2.05
N LEU A 161 -10.86 9.81 2.05
CA LEU A 161 -10.87 11.00 1.21
C LEU A 161 -10.87 10.63 -0.28
N LYS A 162 -10.05 9.67 -0.73
CA LYS A 162 -10.06 9.26 -2.13
C LYS A 162 -11.33 8.50 -2.52
N LYS A 163 -11.88 7.69 -1.60
CA LYS A 163 -13.05 6.85 -1.85
C LYS A 163 -14.36 7.64 -1.89
N TYR A 164 -14.54 8.57 -0.95
CA TYR A 164 -15.82 9.25 -0.73
C TYR A 164 -15.81 10.73 -1.09
N THR A 165 -14.66 11.27 -1.49
CA THR A 165 -14.54 12.67 -1.87
C THR A 165 -13.84 12.81 -3.21
N LEU A 166 -13.92 14.01 -3.78
CA LEU A 166 -13.26 14.36 -5.02
C LEU A 166 -12.30 15.52 -4.74
N ASP A 167 -11.02 15.31 -5.00
CA ASP A 167 -10.00 16.35 -4.82
C ASP A 167 -10.11 17.41 -5.93
N LEU A 168 -10.82 18.49 -5.63
CA LEU A 168 -10.97 19.63 -6.52
C LEU A 168 -9.66 20.41 -6.72
N THR A 169 -8.73 20.37 -5.75
CA THR A 169 -7.44 21.08 -5.88
C THR A 169 -6.54 20.41 -6.90
N GLN A 170 -6.49 19.07 -6.91
CA GLN A 170 -5.74 18.34 -7.91
C GLN A 170 -6.36 18.49 -9.30
N ARG A 171 -7.71 18.46 -9.41
CA ARG A 171 -8.39 18.71 -10.69
C ARG A 171 -8.12 20.11 -11.25
N ALA A 172 -8.01 21.13 -10.39
CA ALA A 172 -7.61 22.47 -10.81
C ALA A 172 -6.19 22.47 -11.40
N ARG A 173 -5.23 21.81 -10.75
CA ARG A 173 -3.84 21.69 -11.25
C ARG A 173 -3.76 20.96 -12.58
N ASP A 174 -4.56 19.91 -12.75
CA ASP A 174 -4.67 19.14 -13.99
C ASP A 174 -5.39 19.92 -15.12
N GLY A 175 -5.92 21.13 -14.87
CA GLY A 175 -6.69 21.90 -15.85
C GLY A 175 -8.07 21.31 -16.16
N LYS A 176 -8.59 20.43 -15.29
CA LYS A 176 -9.88 19.73 -15.45
C LYS A 176 -11.06 20.47 -14.79
N LEU A 177 -10.85 21.73 -14.40
CA LEU A 177 -11.87 22.62 -13.86
C LEU A 177 -11.96 23.86 -14.75
N ASP A 178 -13.18 24.18 -15.19
CA ASP A 178 -13.43 25.36 -15.98
C ASP A 178 -13.25 26.64 -15.14
N PRO A 179 -12.77 27.74 -15.74
CA PRO A 179 -12.63 29.00 -15.05
C PRO A 179 -14.00 29.54 -14.62
N VAL A 180 -14.11 29.96 -13.36
CA VAL A 180 -15.33 30.57 -12.82
C VAL A 180 -15.28 32.07 -13.07
N ILE A 181 -16.19 32.58 -13.90
CA ILE A 181 -16.22 34.00 -14.31
C ILE A 181 -17.24 34.76 -13.47
N GLY A 182 -16.87 35.94 -12.96
CA GLY A 182 -17.78 36.89 -12.31
C GLY A 182 -18.18 36.52 -10.88
N ARG A 183 -17.43 35.64 -10.20
CA ARG A 183 -17.65 35.26 -8.78
C ARG A 183 -16.47 35.59 -7.86
N ASP A 184 -15.68 36.59 -8.22
CA ASP A 184 -14.47 36.96 -7.48
C ASP A 184 -14.79 37.40 -6.04
N ASP A 185 -15.91 38.10 -5.83
CA ASP A 185 -16.31 38.59 -4.52
C ASP A 185 -16.77 37.46 -3.58
N GLU A 186 -17.55 36.49 -4.08
CA GLU A 186 -17.96 35.32 -3.29
C GLU A 186 -16.76 34.43 -2.95
N ILE A 187 -15.87 34.18 -3.92
CA ILE A 187 -14.64 33.40 -3.70
C ILE A 187 -13.77 34.10 -2.65
N ARG A 188 -13.56 35.41 -2.78
CA ARG A 188 -12.79 36.20 -1.80
C ARG A 188 -13.44 36.15 -0.42
N ARG A 189 -14.77 36.24 -0.34
CA ARG A 189 -15.50 36.17 0.93
C ARG A 189 -15.36 34.80 1.59
N ALA A 190 -15.46 33.70 0.84
CA ALA A 190 -15.26 32.35 1.35
C ALA A 190 -13.85 32.17 1.91
N ILE A 191 -12.82 32.61 1.17
CA ILE A 191 -11.42 32.58 1.63
C ILE A 191 -11.23 33.38 2.92
N GLN A 192 -11.81 34.58 3.02
CA GLN A 192 -11.74 35.40 4.23
C GLN A 192 -12.36 34.70 5.45
N VAL A 193 -13.46 33.96 5.27
CA VAL A 193 -14.10 33.20 6.36
C VAL A 193 -13.20 32.06 6.81
N LEU A 194 -12.63 31.30 5.86
CA LEU A 194 -11.71 30.20 6.14
C LEU A 194 -10.44 30.63 6.90
N GLN A 195 -10.00 31.88 6.73
CA GLN A 195 -8.81 32.43 7.41
C GLN A 195 -9.07 32.95 8.84
N ARG A 196 -10.31 32.93 9.33
CA ARG A 196 -10.62 33.41 10.69
C ARG A 196 -10.09 32.46 11.76
N ARG A 197 -9.97 32.94 12.99
CA ARG A 197 -9.68 32.09 14.17
C ARG A 197 -10.94 31.51 14.83
N THR A 198 -12.09 32.16 14.64
CA THR A 198 -13.40 31.72 15.12
C THR A 198 -14.43 31.88 14.00
N LYS A 199 -15.45 31.02 13.96
CA LYS A 199 -16.44 30.94 12.86
C LYS A 199 -15.78 30.79 11.49
N THR A 200 -15.05 29.69 11.33
CA THR A 200 -14.18 29.40 10.17
C THR A 200 -14.86 28.65 9.03
N THR A 201 -16.09 28.19 9.24
CA THR A 201 -16.85 27.41 8.25
C THR A 201 -17.73 28.35 7.41
N PRO A 202 -17.45 28.53 6.11
CA PRO A 202 -18.39 29.19 5.20
C PRO A 202 -19.63 28.32 5.02
N CYS A 203 -20.80 28.96 5.00
CA CYS A 203 -22.10 28.32 4.84
C CYS A 203 -22.80 28.87 3.60
#